data_AF-A0A519SG02-F1
#
_entry.id   AF-A0A519SG02-F1
#
_cell.length_a   1.000
_cell.length_b   1.000
_cell.length_c   1.000
_cell.angle_alpha   90.00
_cell.angle_beta   90.00
_cell.angle_gamma   90.00
#
_symmetry.space_group_name_H-M   'P 1'
#
loop_
_entity.id
_entity.type
_entity.pdbx_description
1 polymer ?
#
loop_
_entity_poly.entity_id
_entity_poly.type
_entity_poly.pdbx_seq_one_letter_code
_entity_poly.pdbx_strand_id
1 'polypeptide(L)' 'MERRNLSGIYILQKIEKSDKQIPTCFEDCKEETQDEWLDSLDTNALKNLSKQLGKRLRTIGDQFDIVVE' A
#
# COMPACT_ATOMS: atom_id res chain seq x y z
N MET A 1 -15.54 9.83 -0.43
CA MET A 1 -14.16 10.00 -0.93
C MET A 1 -13.82 8.71 -1.66
N GLU A 2 -13.54 8.75 -2.97
CA GLU A 2 -13.06 7.55 -3.67
C GLU A 2 -11.72 7.12 -3.04
N ARG A 3 -11.58 5.82 -2.74
CA ARG A 3 -10.36 5.25 -2.16
C ARG A 3 -9.21 5.52 -3.13
N ARG A 4 -8.22 6.29 -2.70
CA ARG A 4 -7.11 6.72 -3.55
C ARG A 4 -6.23 5.49 -3.74
N ASN A 5 -6.32 4.83 -4.88
CA ASN A 5 -5.50 3.66 -5.21
C ASN A 5 -4.06 4.10 -5.54
N LEU A 6 -3.30 4.52 -4.52
CA LEU A 6 -1.93 5.03 -4.65
C LEU A 6 -0.92 3.88 -4.75
N SER A 7 -1.09 2.86 -3.90
CA SER A 7 -0.20 1.70 -3.82
C SER A 7 -0.48 0.65 -4.90
N GLY A 8 -1.73 0.50 -5.35
CA GLY A 8 -2.13 -0.65 -6.17
C GLY A 8 -2.33 -1.94 -5.37
N ILE A 9 -2.22 -1.88 -4.04
CA ILE A 9 -2.24 -3.05 -3.15
C ILE A 9 -3.57 -3.07 -2.40
N TYR A 10 -4.26 -4.21 -2.48
CA TYR A 10 -5.53 -4.43 -1.79
C TYR A 10 -5.39 -5.55 -0.78
N ILE A 11 -5.78 -5.27 0.46
CA ILE A 11 -5.83 -6.22 1.58
C ILE A 11 -7.28 -6.45 1.99
N LEU A 12 -7.61 -7.69 2.33
CA LEU A 12 -8.91 -8.05 2.87
C LEU A 12 -8.97 -7.69 4.36
N GLN A 13 -9.50 -6.51 4.67
CA GLN A 13 -9.68 -6.07 6.05
C GLN A 13 -11.04 -6.49 6.58
N LYS A 14 -11.08 -7.08 7.78
CA LYS A 14 -12.34 -7.35 8.50
C LYS A 14 -12.98 -6.03 8.94
N ILE A 15 -14.28 -5.90 8.73
CA ILE A 15 -15.03 -4.76 9.26
C ILE A 15 -15.31 -5.01 10.75
N GLU A 16 -15.00 -4.05 11.61
CA GLU A 16 -15.40 -4.15 13.02
C GLU A 16 -16.91 -4.35 13.13
N LYS A 17 -17.32 -5.37 13.89
CA LYS A 17 -18.73 -5.80 14.09
C LYS A 17 -19.35 -6.60 12.93
N SER A 18 -18.55 -7.10 11.98
CA SER A 18 -19.03 -8.03 10.95
C SER A 18 -17.96 -9.07 10.58
N ASP A 19 -18.36 -10.32 10.32
CA ASP A 19 -17.47 -11.34 9.75
C ASP A 19 -17.12 -11.10 8.26
N LYS A 20 -17.61 -10.00 7.68
CA LYS A 20 -17.31 -9.63 6.29
C LYS A 20 -15.93 -9.01 6.20
N GLN A 21 -15.16 -9.49 5.22
CA GLN A 21 -13.93 -8.86 4.76
C GLN A 21 -14.23 -7.99 3.54
N ILE A 22 -13.62 -6.81 3.49
CA ILE A 22 -13.69 -5.93 2.32
C ILE A 22 -12.30 -5.65 1.77
N PRO A 23 -12.14 -5.63 0.43
CA PRO A 23 -10.90 -5.21 -0.19
C PRO A 23 -10.66 -3.74 0.13
N THR A 24 -9.55 -3.46 0.80
CA THR A 24 -9.17 -2.13 1.26
C THR A 24 -7.77 -1.83 0.76
N CYS A 25 -7.56 -0.62 0.22
CA CYS A 25 -6.24 -0.21 -0.22
C CYS A 25 -5.28 -0.24 0.97
N PHE A 26 -4.03 -0.65 0.77
CA PHE A 26 -3.03 -0.76 1.84
C PHE A 26 -2.94 0.52 2.69
N GLU A 27 -2.88 1.68 2.05
CA GLU A 27 -2.82 3.00 2.68
C GLU A 27 -4.11 3.42 3.41
N ASP A 28 -5.23 2.75 3.13
CA ASP A 28 -6.52 2.94 3.79
C ASP A 28 -6.76 1.90 4.90
N CYS A 29 -5.87 0.92 5.07
CA CYS A 29 -5.96 -0.09 6.12
C CYS A 29 -5.57 0.50 7.47
N LYS A 30 -6.04 -0.12 8.56
CA LYS A 30 -5.50 0.16 9.90
C LYS A 30 -4.02 -0.24 9.97
N GLU A 31 -3.24 0.50 10.76
CA GLU A 31 -1.79 0.26 10.93
C GLU A 31 -1.50 -1.19 11.34
N GLU A 32 -2.22 -1.73 12.33
CA GLU A 32 -2.12 -3.14 12.74
C GLU A 32 -2.32 -4.13 11.58
N THR A 33 -3.31 -3.88 10.70
CA THR A 33 -3.54 -4.73 9.52
C THR A 33 -2.45 -4.56 8.46
N GLN A 34 -1.86 -3.36 8.35
CA GLN A 34 -0.72 -3.13 7.47
C GLN A 34 0.49 -3.91 7.97
N ASP A 35 0.79 -3.83 9.27
CA ASP A 35 1.91 -4.51 9.90
C ASP A 35 1.78 -6.03 9.84
N GLU A 36 0.61 -6.58 10.21
CA GLU A 36 0.33 -8.03 10.08
C GLU A 36 0.55 -8.52 8.64
N TRP A 37 0.13 -7.72 7.65
CA TRP A 37 0.33 -8.08 6.26
C TRP A 37 1.81 -8.00 5.86
N LEU A 38 2.52 -6.94 6.25
CA LEU A 38 3.96 -6.77 5.97
C LEU A 38 4.79 -7.89 6.59
N ASP A 39 4.49 -8.28 7.83
CA ASP A 39 5.16 -9.36 8.55
C ASP A 39 4.92 -10.74 7.91
N SER A 40 3.81 -10.89 7.18
CA SER A 40 3.52 -12.11 6.42
C SER A 40 4.34 -12.25 5.12
N LEU A 41 5.00 -11.18 4.68
CA LEU A 41 5.72 -11.16 3.41
C LEU A 41 7.12 -11.75 3.53
N ASP A 42 7.48 -12.55 2.52
CA ASP A 42 8.87 -12.98 2.38
C ASP A 42 9.79 -11.83 1.93
N THR A 43 11.10 -12.05 2.05
CA THR A 43 12.11 -11.05 1.66
C THR A 43 12.02 -10.64 0.19
N ASN A 44 11.59 -11.51 -0.72
CA ASN A 44 11.45 -11.17 -2.14
C ASN A 44 10.23 -10.28 -2.38
N ALA A 45 9.11 -10.53 -1.69
CA ALA A 45 7.94 -9.68 -1.68
C ALA A 45 8.29 -8.28 -1.15
N LEU A 46 9.03 -8.19 -0.03
CA LEU A 46 9.53 -6.92 0.50
C LEU A 46 10.42 -6.17 -0.52
N LYS A 47 11.37 -6.87 -1.17
CA LYS A 47 12.20 -6.27 -2.23
C LYS A 47 11.36 -5.75 -3.40
N ASN A 48 10.30 -6.45 -3.77
CA ASN A 48 9.41 -6.03 -4.85
C ASN A 48 8.57 -4.82 -4.44
N LEU A 49 8.10 -4.75 -3.20
CA LEU A 49 7.42 -3.56 -2.66
C LEU A 49 8.33 -2.33 -2.66
N SER A 50 9.58 -2.46 -2.22
CA SER A 50 10.54 -1.34 -2.27
C SER A 50 10.76 -0.84 -3.70
N LYS A 51 10.83 -1.75 -4.69
CA LYS A 51 10.92 -1.38 -6.11
C LYS A 51 9.66 -0.69 -6.60
N GLN A 52 8.48 -1.16 -6.21
CA GLN A 52 7.20 -0.55 -6.58
C GLN A 52 7.08 0.86 -6.01
N LEU A 53 7.45 1.06 -4.73
CA LEU A 53 7.50 2.37 -4.09
C LEU A 53 8.45 3.32 -4.84
N GLY A 54 9.68 2.88 -5.13
CA GLY A 54 10.65 3.69 -5.87
C GLY A 54 10.14 4.11 -7.26
N LYS A 55 9.45 3.21 -7.98
CA LYS A 55 8.81 3.55 -9.26
C LYS A 55 7.70 4.60 -9.08
N ARG A 56 6.86 4.46 -8.05
CA ARG A 56 5.77 5.39 -7.79
C ARG A 56 6.28 6.77 -7.39
N LEU A 57 7.32 6.83 -6.54
CA LEU A 57 8.01 8.07 -6.18
C LEU A 57 8.58 8.75 -7.42
N ARG A 58 9.24 7.99 -8.32
CA ARG A 58 9.72 8.53 -9.59
C ARG A 58 8.58 9.09 -10.45
N THR A 59 7.47 8.37 -10.60
CA THR A 59 6.30 8.87 -11.35
C THR A 59 5.77 10.17 -10.76
N ILE A 60 5.71 10.29 -9.43
CA ILE A 60 5.31 11.53 -8.76
C ILE A 60 6.33 12.63 -9.04
N GLY A 61 7.63 12.35 -8.91
CA GLY A 61 8.69 13.30 -9.21
C GLY A 61 8.63 13.82 -10.64
N ASP A 62 8.50 12.91 -11.61
CA ASP A 62 8.35 13.23 -13.03
C ASP A 62 7.08 14.06 -13.30
N GLN A 63 5.97 13.76 -12.61
CA GLN A 63 4.69 14.47 -12.78
C GLN A 63 4.72 15.91 -12.25
N PHE A 64 5.47 16.16 -11.17
CA PHE A 64 5.51 17.45 -10.48
C PHE A 64 6.85 18.19 -10.66
N ASP A 65 7.73 17.68 -11.52
CA ASP A 65 9.09 18.21 -11.73
C ASP A 65 9.89 18.35 -10.42
N ILE A 66 9.74 17.37 -9.52
CA ILE A 66 10.46 17.35 -8.24
C ILE A 66 11.85 16.79 -8.47
N VAL A 67 12.85 17.64 -8.27
CA VAL A 67 14.26 17.27 -8.26
C VAL A 67 14.82 17.34 -6.84
N VAL A 68 15.76 16.45 -6.54
CA VAL A 68 16.54 16.49 -5.29
C VAL A 68 17.89 17.10 -5.62
N GLU A 69 18.37 18.04 -4.79
CA GLU A 69 19.71 18.61 -4.87
C GLU A 69 20.82 17.62 -4.51
#